data_AF-A0A556MZX7-F1
#
_entry.id   AF-A0A556MZX7-F1
#
_cell.length_a   1.000
_cell.length_b   1.000
_cell.length_c   1.000
_cell.angle_alpha   90.00
_cell.angle_beta   90.00
_cell.angle_gamma   90.00
#
_symmetry.space_group_name_H-M   'P 1'
#
loop_
_entity.id
_entity.type
_entity.pdbx_description
1 polymer ?
#
loop_
_entity_poly.entity_id
_entity_poly.type
_entity_poly.pdbx_seq_one_letter_code
_entity_poly.pdbx_strand_id
1 'polypeptide(L)'
;MKIALYIISGLLIFLNSCTIITSTNAPGKPEAAFPKSMIGKYELIYPESFQGMMEGADMKTTVVIKSDELIMNSGEGDSHMKINDSISVTKLGKQYYLCMGKAPVLNVFKVIKKGKDLELHSMNAKEGVTADQLKPFFSQVSTSQNADEETGEITESYVVTIDDSKIDSYYKSDIIHVEPFTFKRIK
;
A
#
# COMPACT_ATOMS: atom_id res chain seq x y z
N MET A 1 -5.95 12.52 20.00
CA MET A 1 -6.46 11.63 18.93
C MET A 1 -7.03 12.42 17.75
N LYS A 2 -6.20 13.23 17.07
CA LYS A 2 -6.60 13.92 15.83
C LYS A 2 -5.57 13.78 14.70
N ILE A 3 -4.36 13.30 15.01
CA ILE A 3 -3.22 13.27 14.08
C ILE A 3 -3.23 12.05 13.15
N ALA A 4 -3.80 10.92 13.58
CA ALA A 4 -3.94 9.73 12.73
C ALA A 4 -4.85 9.95 11.50
N LEU A 5 -5.74 10.95 11.56
CA LEU A 5 -6.56 11.34 10.40
C LEU A 5 -5.76 12.19 9.41
N TYR A 6 -4.80 13.01 9.86
CA TYR A 6 -4.03 13.90 8.98
C TYR A 6 -3.04 13.16 8.08
N ILE A 7 -2.53 11.99 8.49
CA ILE A 7 -1.70 11.16 7.61
C ILE A 7 -2.52 10.56 6.45
N ILE A 8 -3.83 10.34 6.66
CA ILE A 8 -4.77 9.89 5.62
C ILE A 8 -5.30 11.09 4.81
N SER A 9 -5.37 12.29 5.41
CA SER A 9 -5.88 13.52 4.79
C SER A 9 -4.83 14.23 3.92
N GLY A 10 -3.54 14.16 4.29
CA GLY A 10 -2.43 14.69 3.49
C GLY A 10 -2.15 13.90 2.20
N LEU A 11 -2.80 12.75 2.03
CA LEU A 11 -2.78 11.97 0.79
C LEU A 11 -3.59 12.63 -0.35
N LEU A 12 -4.43 13.63 -0.06
CA LEU A 12 -5.37 14.19 -1.04
C LEU A 12 -4.78 15.27 -1.96
N ILE A 13 -3.66 15.91 -1.60
CA ILE A 13 -3.18 17.10 -2.34
C ILE A 13 -2.23 16.75 -3.52
N PHE A 14 -1.89 15.48 -3.71
CA PHE A 14 -1.09 14.99 -4.86
C PHE A 14 -1.81 13.93 -5.71
N LEU A 15 -3.14 13.87 -5.61
CA LEU A 15 -4.01 12.86 -6.26
C LEU A 15 -4.01 12.88 -7.79
N ASN A 16 -3.41 13.88 -8.42
CA ASN A 16 -3.40 14.01 -9.89
C ASN A 16 -2.33 13.15 -10.57
N SER A 17 -1.66 12.24 -9.85
CA SER A 17 -0.59 11.42 -10.42
C SER A 17 -0.84 9.91 -10.35
N CYS A 18 -1.90 9.46 -9.66
CA CYS A 18 -2.21 8.05 -9.54
C CYS A 18 -3.70 7.75 -9.41
N THR A 19 -4.09 6.61 -9.94
CA THR A 19 -5.39 5.98 -9.72
C THR A 19 -5.33 5.13 -8.46
N ILE A 20 -6.09 5.53 -7.43
CA ILE A 20 -6.18 4.79 -6.16
C ILE A 20 -7.02 3.53 -6.33
N ILE A 21 -6.47 2.39 -5.90
CA ILE A 21 -7.15 1.09 -5.94
C ILE A 21 -7.01 0.43 -4.57
N THR A 22 -8.12 0.35 -3.84
CA THR A 22 -8.22 -0.33 -2.53
C THR A 22 -9.09 -1.57 -2.66
N SER A 23 -9.01 -2.48 -1.68
CA SER A 23 -9.78 -3.73 -1.73
C SER A 23 -10.67 -3.98 -0.52
N THR A 24 -11.77 -4.69 -0.78
CA THR A 24 -12.70 -5.20 0.24
C THR A 24 -12.17 -6.42 0.99
N ASN A 25 -11.16 -7.12 0.46
CA ASN A 25 -10.59 -8.33 1.05
C ASN A 25 -9.07 -8.39 0.86
N ALA A 26 -8.41 -9.25 1.63
CA ALA A 26 -7.00 -9.55 1.43
C ALA A 26 -6.85 -10.79 0.51
N PRO A 27 -5.79 -10.87 -0.31
CA PRO A 27 -5.49 -12.06 -1.12
C PRO A 27 -5.03 -13.22 -0.25
N GLY A 28 -5.38 -14.45 -0.61
CA GLY A 28 -4.87 -15.67 0.01
C GLY A 28 -5.26 -15.83 1.48
N LYS A 29 -4.40 -16.52 2.24
CA LYS A 29 -4.65 -16.86 3.65
C LYS A 29 -3.86 -15.95 4.59
N PRO A 30 -4.45 -15.48 5.70
CA PRO A 30 -3.72 -14.70 6.69
C PRO A 30 -2.66 -15.55 7.40
N GLU A 31 -1.52 -14.93 7.66
CA GLU A 31 -0.43 -15.47 8.45
C GLU A 31 -0.46 -14.84 9.85
N ALA A 32 -0.14 -15.64 10.87
CA ALA A 32 -0.08 -15.15 12.26
C ALA A 32 1.16 -14.29 12.53
N ALA A 33 2.16 -14.33 11.65
CA ALA A 33 3.42 -13.64 11.79
C ALA A 33 4.03 -13.29 10.43
N PHE A 34 4.86 -12.26 10.38
CA PHE A 34 5.75 -12.01 9.26
C PHE A 34 6.70 -13.20 9.06
N PRO A 35 6.99 -13.59 7.80
CA PRO A 35 7.97 -14.62 7.55
C PRO A 35 9.35 -14.16 8.03
N LYS A 36 10.13 -15.09 8.62
CA LYS A 36 11.48 -14.79 9.16
C LYS A 36 12.39 -14.07 8.16
N SER A 37 12.18 -14.31 6.87
CA SER A 37 12.92 -13.70 5.77
C SER A 37 12.67 -12.21 5.57
N MET A 38 11.62 -11.64 6.18
CA MET A 38 11.26 -10.21 6.15
C MET A 38 11.56 -9.48 7.48
N ILE A 39 11.86 -10.21 8.56
CA ILE A 39 12.17 -9.61 9.87
C ILE A 39 13.49 -8.84 9.78
N GLY A 40 13.50 -7.60 10.26
CA GLY A 40 14.69 -6.74 10.26
C GLY A 40 14.40 -5.25 10.37
N LYS A 41 15.47 -4.46 10.20
CA LYS A 41 15.42 -3.00 10.15
C LYS A 41 15.67 -2.52 8.73
N TYR A 42 14.92 -1.50 8.33
CA TYR A 42 14.88 -0.97 6.98
C TYR A 42 14.82 0.56 7.00
N GLU A 43 15.33 1.17 5.95
CA GLU A 43 15.04 2.55 5.56
C GLU A 43 13.92 2.49 4.51
N LEU A 44 12.86 3.27 4.70
CA LEU A 44 11.78 3.41 3.73
C LEU A 44 12.17 4.45 2.69
N ILE A 45 12.26 4.00 1.44
CA ILE A 45 12.46 4.85 0.27
C ILE A 45 11.11 4.97 -0.43
N TYR A 46 10.60 6.19 -0.47
CA TYR A 46 9.34 6.51 -1.13
C TYR A 46 9.51 6.55 -2.65
N PRO A 47 8.48 6.13 -3.41
CA PRO A 47 8.39 6.40 -4.84
C PRO A 47 8.56 7.89 -5.12
N GLU A 48 9.13 8.25 -6.27
CA GLU A 48 9.36 9.65 -6.66
C GLU A 48 8.07 10.49 -6.59
N SER A 49 6.96 9.91 -7.05
CA SER A 49 5.60 10.49 -6.98
C SER A 49 5.12 10.79 -5.55
N PHE A 50 5.76 10.22 -4.53
CA PHE A 50 5.42 10.39 -3.12
C PHE A 50 6.48 11.19 -2.34
N GLN A 51 7.60 11.57 -2.96
CA GLN A 51 8.67 12.33 -2.28
C GLN A 51 8.23 13.76 -1.92
N GLY A 52 7.33 14.36 -2.71
CA GLY A 52 6.77 15.69 -2.43
C GLY A 52 5.89 15.77 -1.18
N MET A 53 5.46 14.62 -0.63
CA MET A 53 4.70 14.54 0.63
C MET A 53 5.59 14.53 1.87
N MET A 54 6.92 14.54 1.72
CA MET A 54 7.84 14.64 2.86
C MET A 54 8.13 16.12 3.17
N GLU A 55 7.49 16.63 4.22
CA GLU A 55 7.91 17.89 4.83
C GLU A 55 9.27 17.67 5.52
N GLY A 56 10.33 18.23 4.94
CA GLY A 56 11.69 18.19 5.48
C GLY A 56 12.59 17.17 4.78
N ALA A 57 13.49 17.67 3.93
CA ALA A 57 14.39 16.89 3.08
C ALA A 57 15.40 15.97 3.80
N ASP A 58 15.40 15.93 5.15
CA ASP A 58 16.38 15.21 5.96
C ASP A 58 15.79 14.13 6.89
N MET A 59 14.45 13.96 6.94
CA MET A 59 13.84 12.96 7.82
C MET A 59 13.83 11.57 7.18
N LYS A 60 14.74 10.70 7.64
CA LYS A 60 14.78 9.29 7.23
C LYS A 60 13.71 8.48 7.97
N THR A 61 12.70 8.00 7.23
CA THR A 61 11.75 7.04 7.79
C THR A 61 12.40 5.66 7.93
N THR A 62 12.47 5.16 9.17
CA THR A 62 12.94 3.79 9.44
C THR A 62 11.77 2.86 9.72
N VAL A 63 11.91 1.61 9.32
CA VAL A 63 10.90 0.56 9.46
C VAL A 63 11.53 -0.65 10.13
N VAL A 64 10.95 -1.10 11.23
CA VAL A 64 11.36 -2.33 11.92
C VAL A 64 10.23 -3.35 11.79
N ILE A 65 10.52 -4.46 11.13
CA ILE A 65 9.62 -5.61 11.04
C ILE A 65 10.05 -6.64 12.08
N LYS A 66 9.17 -6.89 13.05
CA LYS A 66 9.26 -8.01 14.01
C LYS A 66 8.34 -9.14 13.56
N SER A 67 8.21 -10.19 14.38
CA SER A 67 7.33 -11.31 14.07
C SER A 67 5.87 -10.91 13.87
N ASP A 68 5.37 -10.01 14.69
CA ASP A 68 3.93 -9.71 14.84
C ASP A 68 3.61 -8.22 14.66
N GLU A 69 4.62 -7.37 14.48
CA GLU A 69 4.45 -5.93 14.34
C GLU A 69 5.42 -5.32 13.32
N LEU A 70 4.98 -4.23 12.72
CA LEU A 70 5.78 -3.29 11.94
C LEU A 70 5.80 -1.96 12.69
N ILE A 71 6.99 -1.43 12.96
CA ILE A 71 7.19 -0.15 13.63
C ILE A 71 7.77 0.83 12.62
N MET A 72 7.12 1.96 12.41
CA MET A 72 7.63 3.06 11.58
C MET A 72 8.05 4.22 12.46
N ASN A 73 9.24 4.76 12.21
CA ASN A 73 9.71 5.98 12.86
C ASN A 73 10.04 7.01 11.78
N SER A 74 9.31 8.13 11.79
CA SER A 74 9.49 9.27 10.88
C SER A 74 10.17 10.46 11.55
N GLY A 75 10.80 10.27 12.71
CA GLY A 75 11.40 11.33 13.52
C GLY A 75 10.43 12.09 14.43
N GLU A 76 9.12 11.91 14.25
CA GLU A 76 8.07 12.45 15.14
C GLU A 76 7.63 11.46 16.24
N GLY A 77 8.13 10.23 16.19
CA GLY A 77 7.81 9.15 17.11
C GLY A 77 7.60 7.80 16.42
N ASP A 78 7.38 6.76 17.22
CA ASP A 78 7.15 5.41 16.73
C ASP A 78 5.66 5.16 16.50
N SER A 79 5.31 4.78 15.27
CA SER A 79 4.00 4.25 14.90
C SER A 79 4.05 2.73 14.85
N HIS A 80 3.31 2.08 15.74
CA HIS A 80 3.24 0.63 15.84
C HIS A 80 2.02 0.07 15.12
N MET A 81 2.25 -0.88 14.21
CA MET A 81 1.20 -1.55 13.44
C MET A 81 1.29 -3.05 13.66
N LYS A 82 0.29 -3.61 14.35
CA LYS A 82 0.25 -5.03 14.71
C LYS A 82 -0.56 -5.85 13.72
N ILE A 83 -0.14 -7.09 13.49
CA ILE A 83 -0.91 -8.08 12.73
C ILE A 83 -2.25 -8.32 13.44
N ASN A 84 -3.33 -8.39 12.66
CA ASN A 84 -4.73 -8.53 13.11
C ASN A 84 -5.31 -7.31 13.85
N ASP A 85 -4.62 -6.17 13.83
CA ASP A 85 -5.14 -4.90 14.33
C ASP A 85 -5.15 -3.84 13.23
N SER A 86 -3.97 -3.38 12.84
CA SER A 86 -3.78 -2.33 11.83
C SER A 86 -3.31 -2.87 10.48
N ILE A 87 -2.72 -4.07 10.48
CA ILE A 87 -2.18 -4.73 9.29
C ILE A 87 -2.53 -6.22 9.30
N SER A 88 -2.45 -6.83 8.12
CA SER A 88 -2.42 -8.29 7.98
C SER A 88 -1.35 -8.68 6.97
N VAL A 89 -0.62 -9.76 7.25
CA VAL A 89 0.26 -10.40 6.29
C VAL A 89 -0.48 -11.62 5.75
N THR A 90 -0.58 -11.74 4.44
CA THR A 90 -1.25 -12.89 3.82
C THR A 90 -0.32 -13.59 2.84
N LYS A 91 -0.66 -14.85 2.54
CA LYS A 91 0.09 -15.71 1.64
C LYS A 91 -0.82 -16.38 0.63
N LEU A 92 -0.44 -16.25 -0.64
CA LEU A 92 -1.08 -16.91 -1.77
C LEU A 92 -0.01 -17.67 -2.56
N GLY A 93 -0.05 -19.01 -2.48
CA GLY A 93 1.03 -19.84 -3.00
C GLY A 93 2.37 -19.51 -2.34
N LYS A 94 3.33 -18.99 -3.13
CA LYS A 94 4.64 -18.53 -2.65
C LYS A 94 4.73 -17.02 -2.42
N GLN A 95 3.72 -16.27 -2.83
CA GLN A 95 3.69 -14.82 -2.77
C GLN A 95 3.12 -14.35 -1.44
N TYR A 96 3.77 -13.37 -0.83
CA TYR A 96 3.26 -12.68 0.36
C TYR A 96 2.68 -11.32 0.00
N TYR A 97 1.67 -10.90 0.74
CA TYR A 97 1.08 -9.58 0.65
C TYR A 97 1.05 -8.94 2.03
N LEU A 98 1.31 -7.64 2.08
CA LEU A 98 1.05 -6.81 3.25
C LEU A 98 -0.23 -6.03 2.97
N CYS A 99 -1.22 -6.15 3.84
CA CYS A 99 -2.45 -5.38 3.75
C CYS A 99 -2.52 -4.43 4.94
N MET A 100 -2.88 -3.17 4.69
CA MET A 100 -2.94 -2.11 5.69
C MET A 100 -4.33 -1.47 5.69
N GLY A 101 -4.82 -1.14 6.87
CA GLY A 101 -6.17 -0.59 7.06
C GLY A 101 -7.20 -1.67 7.38
N LYS A 102 -8.48 -1.35 7.16
CA LYS A 102 -9.60 -2.26 7.43
C LYS A 102 -10.51 -2.33 6.22
N ALA A 103 -11.02 -3.52 5.93
CA ALA A 103 -12.06 -3.70 4.91
C ALA A 103 -13.26 -2.77 5.21
N PRO A 104 -13.89 -2.17 4.18
CA PRO A 104 -13.70 -2.43 2.75
C PRO A 104 -12.60 -1.60 2.06
N VAL A 105 -11.76 -0.87 2.81
CA VAL A 105 -10.72 0.02 2.27
C VAL A 105 -9.33 -0.48 2.68
N LEU A 106 -8.95 -1.65 2.16
CA LEU A 106 -7.62 -2.22 2.38
C LEU A 106 -6.65 -1.76 1.30
N ASN A 107 -5.51 -1.20 1.74
CA ASN A 107 -4.36 -1.03 0.87
C ASN A 107 -3.59 -2.34 0.82
N VAL A 108 -3.44 -2.92 -0.37
CA VAL A 108 -2.78 -4.22 -0.57
C VAL A 108 -1.47 -4.01 -1.32
N PHE A 109 -0.39 -4.57 -0.77
CA PHE A 109 0.93 -4.51 -1.34
C PHE A 109 1.44 -5.92 -1.62
N LYS A 110 1.78 -6.21 -2.88
CA LYS A 110 2.55 -7.40 -3.23
C LYS A 110 3.99 -7.20 -2.76
N VAL A 111 4.47 -8.10 -1.91
CA VAL A 111 5.82 -8.01 -1.34
C VAL A 111 6.81 -8.79 -2.20
N ILE A 112 7.72 -8.09 -2.88
CA ILE A 112 8.78 -8.70 -3.67
C ILE A 112 10.10 -8.60 -2.91
N LYS A 113 10.76 -9.74 -2.71
CA LYS A 113 12.09 -9.76 -2.07
C LYS A 113 13.18 -9.57 -3.11
N LYS A 114 14.07 -8.60 -2.89
CA LYS A 114 15.26 -8.32 -3.72
C LYS A 114 16.51 -8.45 -2.86
N GLY A 115 17.08 -9.65 -2.80
CA GLY A 115 18.21 -9.92 -1.90
C GLY A 115 17.81 -9.77 -0.43
N LYS A 116 18.28 -8.73 0.25
CA LYS A 116 17.91 -8.41 1.65
C LYS A 116 16.81 -7.35 1.77
N ASP A 117 16.50 -6.68 0.67
CA ASP A 117 15.54 -5.59 0.58
C ASP A 117 14.15 -6.14 0.23
N LEU A 118 13.13 -5.33 0.49
CA LEU A 118 11.74 -5.62 0.13
C LEU A 118 11.19 -4.48 -0.72
N GLU A 119 10.51 -4.81 -1.80
CA GLU A 119 9.68 -3.88 -2.57
C GLU A 119 8.22 -4.15 -2.24
N LEU A 120 7.47 -3.10 -1.93
CA LEU A 120 6.04 -3.13 -1.69
C LEU A 120 5.33 -2.51 -2.90
N HIS A 121 4.84 -3.38 -3.77
CA HIS A 121 4.12 -3.00 -4.98
C HIS A 121 2.65 -2.83 -4.62
N SER A 122 2.18 -1.58 -4.56
CA SER A 122 0.78 -1.29 -4.27
C SER A 122 -0.14 -1.71 -5.42
N MET A 123 -1.44 -1.83 -5.16
CA MET A 123 -2.41 -1.97 -6.25
C MET A 123 -2.65 -0.66 -7.02
N ASN A 124 -2.19 0.49 -6.53
CA ASN A 124 -2.40 1.77 -7.20
C ASN A 124 -1.70 1.80 -8.56
N ALA A 125 -2.36 2.41 -9.53
CA ALA A 125 -1.85 2.58 -10.88
C ALA A 125 -1.55 4.05 -11.17
N LYS A 126 -0.84 4.33 -12.27
CA LYS A 126 -0.74 5.71 -12.78
C LYS A 126 -2.12 6.21 -13.20
N GLU A 127 -2.26 7.53 -13.25
CA GLU A 127 -3.49 8.20 -13.67
C GLU A 127 -4.01 7.67 -15.02
N GLY A 128 -5.33 7.69 -15.20
CA GLY A 128 -6.00 7.31 -16.45
C GLY A 128 -6.44 5.85 -16.54
N VAL A 129 -6.18 5.04 -15.50
CA VAL A 129 -6.73 3.68 -15.43
C VAL A 129 -8.23 3.73 -15.13
N THR A 130 -8.99 3.02 -15.96
CA THR A 130 -10.45 2.97 -15.89
C THR A 130 -10.95 1.72 -15.17
N ALA A 131 -12.16 1.76 -14.62
CA ALA A 131 -12.82 0.58 -14.05
C ALA A 131 -12.87 -0.61 -15.02
N ASP A 132 -13.09 -0.36 -16.32
CA ASP A 132 -13.17 -1.41 -17.34
C ASP A 132 -11.84 -2.14 -17.54
N GLN A 133 -10.71 -1.46 -17.38
CA GLN A 133 -9.39 -2.09 -17.40
C GLN A 133 -9.11 -2.94 -16.16
N LEU A 134 -9.80 -2.68 -15.04
CA LEU A 134 -9.65 -3.44 -13.79
C LEU A 134 -10.53 -4.70 -13.74
N LYS A 135 -11.72 -4.67 -14.37
CA LYS A 135 -12.69 -5.79 -14.39
C LYS A 135 -12.12 -7.16 -14.79
N PRO A 136 -11.14 -7.29 -15.71
CA PRO A 136 -10.53 -8.58 -16.02
C PRO A 136 -9.81 -9.24 -14.84
N PHE A 137 -9.36 -8.45 -13.85
CA PHE A 137 -8.49 -8.91 -12.77
C PHE A 137 -9.19 -9.03 -11.42
N PHE A 138 -10.31 -8.34 -11.23
CA PHE A 138 -11.06 -8.29 -9.97
C PHE A 138 -12.49 -8.78 -10.16
N SER A 139 -13.06 -9.37 -9.10
CA SER A 139 -14.41 -9.94 -9.17
C SER A 139 -15.51 -8.88 -9.08
N GLN A 140 -15.22 -7.76 -8.42
CA GLN A 140 -16.07 -6.58 -8.36
C GLN A 140 -15.17 -5.34 -8.44
N VAL A 141 -15.66 -4.31 -9.14
CA VAL A 141 -15.01 -3.00 -9.23
C VAL A 141 -16.09 -1.96 -9.03
N SER A 142 -15.91 -1.13 -8.01
CA SER A 142 -16.80 0.00 -7.70
C SER A 142 -16.01 1.29 -7.69
N THR A 143 -16.61 2.35 -8.22
CA THR A 143 -16.00 3.68 -8.26
C THR A 143 -16.46 4.46 -7.03
N SER A 144 -15.51 5.08 -6.34
CA SER A 144 -15.75 6.05 -5.28
C SER A 144 -15.21 7.39 -5.76
N GLN A 145 -16.08 8.40 -5.77
CA GLN A 145 -15.73 9.77 -6.13
C GLN A 145 -15.63 10.60 -4.86
N ASN A 146 -14.48 11.22 -4.63
CA ASN A 146 -14.31 12.19 -3.56
C ASN A 146 -14.13 13.56 -4.21
N ALA A 147 -15.00 14.49 -3.86
CA ALA A 147 -14.84 15.88 -4.27
C ALA A 147 -13.95 16.59 -3.22
N ASP A 148 -12.93 17.29 -3.70
CA ASP A 148 -12.22 18.26 -2.89
C ASP A 148 -13.17 19.43 -2.59
N GLU A 149 -13.42 19.70 -1.31
CA GLU A 149 -14.37 20.73 -0.88
C GLU A 149 -13.91 22.17 -1.20
N GLU A 150 -12.61 22.37 -1.43
CA GLU A 150 -12.00 23.69 -1.68
C GLU A 150 -11.85 23.98 -3.18
N THR A 151 -11.49 22.98 -3.99
CA THR A 151 -11.25 23.13 -5.43
C THR A 151 -12.41 22.63 -6.29
N GLY A 152 -13.28 21.77 -5.76
CA GLY A 152 -14.32 21.08 -6.50
C GLY A 152 -13.79 19.97 -7.44
N GLU A 153 -12.50 19.66 -7.36
CA GLU A 153 -11.87 18.59 -8.13
C GLU A 153 -12.41 17.22 -7.68
N ILE A 154 -12.79 16.37 -8.64
CA ILE A 154 -13.30 15.03 -8.34
C ILE A 154 -12.18 14.04 -8.56
N THR A 155 -11.73 13.40 -7.48
CA THR A 155 -10.82 12.27 -7.58
C THR A 155 -11.61 10.98 -7.63
N GLU A 156 -11.43 10.22 -8.71
CA GLU A 156 -11.93 8.85 -8.82
C GLU A 156 -10.96 7.87 -8.17
N SER A 157 -11.52 7.00 -7.33
CA SER A 157 -10.82 5.87 -6.74
C SER A 157 -11.64 4.60 -6.95
N TYR A 158 -10.99 3.46 -6.97
CA TYR A 158 -11.65 2.17 -7.15
C TYR A 158 -11.54 1.33 -5.90
N VAL A 159 -12.67 0.75 -5.50
CA VAL A 159 -12.74 -0.30 -4.47
C VAL A 159 -13.05 -1.61 -5.18
N VAL A 160 -12.16 -2.59 -5.01
CA VAL A 160 -12.20 -3.86 -5.74
C VAL A 160 -12.29 -5.07 -4.82
N THR A 161 -12.90 -6.15 -5.31
CA THR A 161 -12.87 -7.46 -4.63
C THR A 161 -11.83 -8.35 -5.30
N ILE A 162 -10.77 -8.69 -4.56
CA ILE A 162 -9.66 -9.51 -5.07
C ILE A 162 -10.12 -10.94 -5.34
N ASP A 163 -9.81 -11.39 -6.55
CA ASP A 163 -9.87 -12.80 -6.97
C ASP A 163 -8.45 -13.37 -6.94
N ASP A 164 -8.21 -14.31 -6.02
CA ASP A 164 -6.91 -14.96 -5.84
C ASP A 164 -6.37 -15.60 -7.13
N SER A 165 -7.24 -16.05 -8.02
CA SER A 165 -6.81 -16.66 -9.28
C SER A 165 -6.30 -15.65 -10.33
N LYS A 166 -6.57 -14.36 -10.12
CA LYS A 166 -6.32 -13.29 -11.11
C LYS A 166 -5.37 -12.20 -10.63
N ILE A 167 -5.19 -12.05 -9.32
CA ILE A 167 -4.39 -10.97 -8.75
C ILE A 167 -2.94 -10.96 -9.26
N ASP A 168 -2.32 -12.11 -9.53
CA ASP A 168 -0.97 -12.12 -10.10
C ASP A 168 -0.94 -11.61 -11.55
N SER A 169 -2.00 -11.84 -12.32
CA SER A 169 -2.16 -11.32 -13.67
C SER A 169 -2.30 -9.80 -13.68
N TYR A 170 -2.91 -9.21 -12.65
CA TYR A 170 -2.99 -7.76 -12.48
C TYR A 170 -1.60 -7.11 -12.43
N TYR A 171 -0.74 -7.61 -11.54
CA TYR A 171 0.64 -7.12 -11.39
C TYR A 171 1.56 -7.43 -12.59
N LYS A 172 1.11 -8.27 -13.53
CA LYS A 172 1.83 -8.62 -14.76
C LYS A 172 1.21 -8.01 -16.02
N SER A 173 0.11 -7.27 -15.86
CA SER A 173 -0.60 -6.66 -16.98
C SER A 173 0.15 -5.44 -17.53
N ASP A 174 -0.32 -4.94 -18.66
CA ASP A 174 0.19 -3.70 -19.26
C ASP A 174 -0.29 -2.43 -18.53
N ILE A 175 -1.06 -2.57 -17.44
CA ILE A 175 -1.40 -1.45 -16.57
C ILE A 175 -0.12 -0.93 -15.94
N ILE A 176 0.14 0.37 -16.08
CA ILE A 176 1.31 1.00 -15.51
C ILE A 176 1.04 1.25 -14.02
N HIS A 177 1.69 0.47 -13.16
CA HIS A 177 1.59 0.61 -11.71
C HIS A 177 2.41 1.79 -11.20
N VAL A 178 2.04 2.32 -10.05
CA VAL A 178 2.91 3.25 -9.29
C VAL A 178 4.20 2.50 -8.90
N GLU A 179 5.32 3.21 -8.91
CA GLU A 179 6.60 2.65 -8.49
C GLU A 179 6.51 2.10 -7.05
N PRO A 180 7.22 1.00 -6.72
CA PRO A 180 7.08 0.38 -5.41
C PRO A 180 7.75 1.20 -4.30
N PHE A 181 7.18 1.13 -3.10
CA PHE A 181 7.91 1.55 -1.90
C PHE A 181 9.03 0.55 -1.63
N THR A 182 10.24 1.04 -1.33
CA THR A 182 11.38 0.16 -1.07
C THR A 182 11.77 0.20 0.38
N PHE A 183 11.75 -0.95 1.04
CA PHE A 183 12.38 -1.16 2.34
C PHE A 183 13.80 -1.64 2.11
N LYS A 184 14.74 -0.70 2.16
CA LYS A 184 16.17 -0.98 2.00
C LYS A 184 16.76 -1.44 3.33
N ARG A 185 17.36 -2.62 3.37
CA ARG A 185 17.88 -3.22 4.60
C ARG A 185 19.00 -2.36 5.18
N ILE A 186 18.92 -2.06 6.47
CA ILE A 186 19.97 -1.40 7.24
C ILE A 186 20.50 -2.33 8.34
N LYS A 187 21.72 -2.04 8.82
CA LYS A 187 22.41 -2.84 9.83
C LYS A 187 21.87 -2.55 11.24
#